data_AF-A0A4S4DZ35-F1
#
_entry.id   AF-A0A4S4DZ35-F1
#
_cell.length_a   1.000
_cell.length_b   1.000
_cell.length_c   1.000
_cell.angle_alpha   90.00
_cell.angle_beta   90.00
_cell.angle_gamma   90.00
#
_symmetry.space_group_name_H-M   'P 1'
#
loop_
_entity.id
_entity.type
_entity.pdbx_description
1 polymer ?
#
loop_
_entity_poly.entity_id
_entity_poly.type
_entity_poly.pdbx_seq_one_letter_code
_entity_poly.pdbx_strand_id
1 'polypeptide(L)'
;MEKAEVVVVKEVDEESEIWVKHYKSSHQILVVGDGDFSFSLSLAHSFRSASNILASSLDSYGNPLSLSHRRSGDLISHLLDTLIKKYKQAKSNLEKLELWGASILHGVDATKMKLHTDLRMRKFDRIIFNFPHAGFHGKEDMVHLIKMHRCLVHEFFRNASGMLRADGEIHVNHKTTPPFSHWNLEELAAQNSLALIDLVDFKIEDYPGYNNKRGAGLRCDEPFPLGECSTFKFRFSPTAKKILKARRNLDTSHQKFQLLQDTPIQTLQPPIPFEFRLHQTNFTACMNNITGYVGTPRYLQDTPIQTLQQPISFESRLPQTNFTTYMNDSPVDVRNECFRIFHEYFNHILETFGRTDCDVYNSAHEALKLGFRRYTEVRGRDLNGYINILQELQRLSVVRSAWLQNTLLGLDHQL
;
A
#
# COMPACT_ATOMS: atom_id res chain seq x y z
N MET A 1 43.56 -55.24 41.61
CA MET A 1 43.78 -53.99 40.85
C MET A 1 42.62 -53.84 39.89
N GLU A 2 41.61 -53.11 40.33
CA GLU A 2 40.43 -52.76 39.54
C GLU A 2 40.78 -51.50 38.75
N LYS A 3 40.72 -51.58 37.41
CA LYS A 3 40.97 -50.43 36.55
C LYS A 3 39.68 -49.63 36.45
N ALA A 4 39.68 -48.44 37.07
CA ALA A 4 38.62 -47.46 36.89
C ALA A 4 38.59 -47.00 35.43
N GLU A 5 37.42 -47.18 34.80
CA GLU A 5 37.12 -46.68 33.47
C GLU A 5 36.70 -45.21 33.61
N VAL A 6 37.53 -44.30 33.07
CA VAL A 6 37.26 -42.86 33.08
C VAL A 6 36.16 -42.60 32.05
N VAL A 7 34.94 -42.39 32.55
CA VAL A 7 33.83 -41.87 31.74
C VAL A 7 34.13 -40.41 31.43
N VAL A 8 34.60 -40.15 30.22
CA VAL A 8 34.67 -38.79 29.66
C VAL A 8 33.25 -38.36 29.37
N VAL A 9 32.66 -37.61 30.30
CA VAL A 9 31.44 -36.84 30.04
C VAL A 9 31.81 -35.78 29.02
N LYS A 10 31.35 -35.96 27.77
CA LYS A 10 31.42 -34.89 26.77
C LYS A 10 30.60 -33.72 27.28
N GLU A 11 31.29 -32.61 27.55
CA GLU A 11 30.66 -31.31 27.75
C GLU A 11 29.73 -31.04 26.57
N VAL A 12 28.51 -30.59 26.89
CA VAL A 12 27.51 -30.17 25.92
C VAL A 12 28.06 -28.90 25.29
N ASP A 13 28.46 -28.97 24.01
CA ASP A 13 28.89 -27.81 23.22
C ASP A 13 27.82 -26.72 23.34
N GLU A 14 28.20 -25.57 23.91
CA GLU A 14 27.43 -24.33 23.74
C GLU A 14 27.33 -24.07 22.23
N GLU A 15 26.15 -24.26 21.64
CA GLU A 15 25.96 -24.05 20.20
C GLU A 15 26.41 -22.64 19.81
N SER A 16 27.56 -22.56 19.13
CA SER A 16 28.14 -21.31 18.66
C SER A 16 27.12 -20.56 17.79
N GLU A 17 26.91 -19.26 18.06
CA GLU A 17 25.98 -18.42 17.31
C GLU A 17 26.28 -18.47 15.79
N ILE A 18 25.31 -18.93 14.99
CA ILE A 18 25.47 -19.05 13.54
C ILE A 18 25.02 -17.74 12.88
N TRP A 19 25.87 -17.21 12.01
CA TRP A 19 25.62 -15.96 11.29
C TRP A 19 25.40 -16.20 9.80
N VAL A 20 24.39 -15.52 9.26
CA VAL A 20 24.06 -15.46 7.84
C VAL A 20 23.92 -14.00 7.48
N LYS A 21 25.01 -13.42 6.98
CA LYS A 21 25.14 -11.97 6.74
C LYS A 21 24.78 -11.16 7.99
N HIS A 22 23.61 -10.56 8.03
CA HIS A 22 23.12 -9.73 9.14
C HIS A 22 22.02 -10.41 9.96
N TYR A 23 21.85 -11.72 9.81
CA TYR A 23 20.93 -12.54 10.60
C TYR A 23 21.71 -13.54 11.44
N LYS A 24 21.18 -13.85 12.62
CA LYS A 24 21.77 -14.79 13.56
C LYS A 24 20.76 -15.85 13.98
N SER A 25 21.23 -17.04 14.34
CA SER A 25 20.37 -18.12 14.84
C SER A 25 19.65 -17.77 16.15
N SER A 26 20.15 -16.81 16.92
CA SER A 26 19.56 -16.31 18.16
C SER A 26 18.42 -15.30 17.95
N HIS A 27 18.32 -14.67 16.77
CA HIS A 27 17.30 -13.66 16.49
C HIS A 27 15.91 -14.29 16.39
N GLN A 28 14.88 -13.63 16.91
CA GLN A 28 13.49 -13.87 16.54
C GLN A 28 13.18 -13.15 15.23
N ILE A 29 12.93 -13.90 14.16
CA ILE A 29 12.81 -13.39 12.80
C ILE A 29 11.36 -13.52 12.31
N LEU A 30 10.80 -12.42 11.81
CA LEU A 30 9.56 -12.40 11.03
C LEU A 30 9.90 -12.14 9.57
N VAL A 31 9.52 -13.05 8.67
CA VAL A 31 9.61 -12.85 7.22
C VAL A 31 8.21 -12.59 6.68
N VAL A 32 7.98 -11.37 6.20
CA VAL A 32 6.68 -10.89 5.73
C VAL A 32 6.58 -11.06 4.22
N GLY A 33 5.49 -11.69 3.76
CA GLY A 33 5.19 -11.83 2.34
C GLY A 33 6.13 -12.79 1.60
N ASP A 34 6.55 -13.87 2.27
CA ASP A 34 7.50 -14.86 1.75
C ASP A 34 6.86 -15.81 0.73
N GLY A 35 6.48 -15.26 -0.43
CA GLY A 35 5.72 -15.90 -1.51
C GLY A 35 5.74 -17.44 -1.55
N ASP A 36 6.83 -18.02 -2.08
CA ASP A 36 7.01 -19.49 -2.16
C ASP A 36 7.80 -20.08 -0.98
N PHE A 37 8.02 -19.28 0.07
CA PHE A 37 8.74 -19.62 1.30
C PHE A 37 10.23 -19.97 1.12
N SER A 38 10.79 -19.74 -0.07
CA SER A 38 12.18 -20.10 -0.36
C SER A 38 13.21 -19.26 0.40
N PHE A 39 12.89 -18.01 0.77
CA PHE A 39 13.81 -17.18 1.55
C PHE A 39 13.92 -17.68 2.99
N SER A 40 12.78 -17.91 3.66
CA SER A 40 12.78 -18.48 5.00
C SER A 40 13.46 -19.84 5.03
N LEU A 41 13.24 -20.68 4.00
CA LEU A 41 13.91 -21.97 3.91
C LEU A 41 15.43 -21.84 3.74
N SER A 42 15.89 -20.85 2.97
CA SER A 42 17.33 -20.55 2.83
C SER A 42 17.98 -20.16 4.16
N LEU A 43 17.30 -19.30 4.95
CA LEU A 43 17.75 -18.96 6.30
C LEU A 43 17.74 -20.18 7.21
N ALA A 44 16.67 -20.97 7.18
CA ALA A 44 16.55 -22.20 7.96
C ALA A 44 17.72 -23.15 7.66
N HIS A 45 17.99 -23.42 6.38
CA HIS A 45 19.12 -24.23 5.90
C HIS A 45 20.46 -23.77 6.48
N SER A 46 20.68 -22.47 6.48
CA SER A 46 21.92 -21.88 6.96
C SER A 46 22.05 -21.96 8.49
N PHE A 47 20.96 -21.78 9.23
CA PHE A 47 20.93 -21.93 10.69
C PHE A 47 20.84 -23.37 11.17
N ARG A 48 20.56 -24.34 10.28
CA ARG A 48 20.26 -25.74 10.62
C ARG A 48 19.06 -25.91 11.56
N SER A 49 18.19 -24.91 11.59
CA SER A 49 16.98 -24.82 12.41
C SER A 49 16.10 -23.71 11.87
N ALA A 50 14.79 -23.80 12.10
CA ALA A 50 13.84 -22.73 11.81
C ALA A 50 12.99 -22.33 13.02
N SER A 51 13.31 -22.80 14.22
CA SER A 51 12.53 -22.55 15.45
C SER A 51 12.37 -21.07 15.81
N ASN A 52 13.29 -20.23 15.32
CA ASN A 52 13.33 -18.79 15.51
C ASN A 52 12.71 -18.00 14.34
N ILE A 53 12.21 -18.68 13.31
CA ILE A 53 11.66 -18.08 12.09
C ILE A 53 10.13 -18.19 12.10
N LEU A 54 9.45 -17.04 11.98
CA LEU A 54 8.07 -16.96 11.55
C LEU A 54 8.02 -16.50 10.10
N ALA A 55 7.58 -17.37 9.20
CA ALA A 55 7.39 -17.04 7.80
C ALA A 55 5.91 -16.78 7.52
N SER A 56 5.60 -15.71 6.78
CA SER A 56 4.21 -15.37 6.48
C SER A 56 3.95 -15.06 5.01
N SER A 57 2.74 -15.36 4.54
CA SER A 57 2.27 -15.00 3.20
C SER A 57 0.92 -14.28 3.23
N LEU A 58 0.64 -13.49 2.19
CA LEU A 58 -0.64 -12.78 2.03
C LEU A 58 -1.77 -13.70 1.54
N ASP A 59 -1.43 -14.70 0.73
CA ASP A 59 -2.41 -15.61 0.13
C ASP A 59 -3.26 -16.26 1.24
N SER A 60 -4.57 -16.01 1.21
CA SER A 60 -5.51 -16.44 2.25
C SER A 60 -6.06 -17.84 1.98
N TYR A 61 -6.74 -18.40 2.99
CA TYR A 61 -7.68 -19.52 2.83
C TYR A 61 -8.60 -19.27 1.62
N GLY A 62 -8.76 -20.27 0.75
CA GLY A 62 -9.72 -20.21 -0.35
C GLY A 62 -11.12 -19.83 0.13
N ASN A 63 -11.84 -19.11 -0.71
CA ASN A 63 -13.17 -18.51 -0.53
C ASN A 63 -14.08 -19.16 0.56
N PRO A 64 -14.58 -18.42 1.57
CA PRO A 64 -15.43 -18.98 2.63
C PRO A 64 -16.77 -19.57 2.16
N LEU A 65 -17.20 -19.36 0.90
CA LEU A 65 -18.37 -20.07 0.36
C LEU A 65 -18.17 -21.58 0.19
N SER A 66 -16.92 -22.07 0.23
CA SER A 66 -16.62 -23.51 0.25
C SER A 66 -16.58 -24.10 1.66
N LEU A 67 -16.77 -23.29 2.71
CA LEU A 67 -16.64 -23.71 4.11
C LEU A 67 -17.96 -24.15 4.78
N SER A 68 -19.10 -24.14 4.08
CA SER A 68 -20.37 -24.56 4.68
C SER A 68 -20.48 -26.07 4.94
N HIS A 69 -19.56 -26.89 4.42
CA HIS A 69 -19.58 -28.34 4.58
C HIS A 69 -18.18 -28.94 4.64
N ARG A 70 -17.48 -28.88 5.80
CA ARG A 70 -16.56 -29.97 6.24
C ARG A 70 -15.87 -29.74 7.60
N ARG A 71 -15.41 -30.85 8.19
CA ARG A 71 -14.85 -30.97 9.56
C ARG A 71 -13.43 -30.42 9.66
N SER A 72 -13.01 -30.08 10.88
CA SER A 72 -11.71 -29.49 11.27
C SER A 72 -10.42 -30.24 10.84
N GLY A 73 -10.50 -31.38 10.14
CA GLY A 73 -9.35 -32.05 9.53
C GLY A 73 -9.01 -31.56 8.12
N ASP A 74 -9.95 -30.89 7.43
CA ASP A 74 -9.84 -30.52 6.00
C ASP A 74 -9.32 -29.08 5.77
N LEU A 75 -9.16 -28.28 6.83
CA LEU A 75 -8.84 -26.85 6.73
C LEU A 75 -7.38 -26.58 6.30
N ILE A 76 -6.44 -27.48 6.65
CA ILE A 76 -5.02 -27.40 6.26
C ILE A 76 -4.85 -27.73 4.76
N SER A 77 -5.67 -28.63 4.22
CA SER A 77 -5.58 -29.09 2.83
C SER A 77 -5.88 -27.96 1.82
N HIS A 78 -6.90 -27.15 2.08
CA HIS A 78 -7.34 -26.13 1.11
C HIS A 78 -6.48 -24.85 1.11
N LEU A 79 -5.79 -24.55 2.22
CA LEU A 79 -4.75 -23.52 2.29
C LEU A 79 -3.59 -23.85 1.36
N LEU A 80 -3.10 -25.07 1.52
CA LEU A 80 -2.04 -25.63 0.73
C LEU A 80 -2.42 -25.55 -0.75
N ASP A 81 -3.67 -25.85 -1.11
CA ASP A 81 -4.13 -25.80 -2.50
C ASP A 81 -3.93 -24.43 -3.17
N THR A 82 -4.26 -23.31 -2.53
CA THR A 82 -4.17 -21.99 -3.19
C THR A 82 -2.72 -21.57 -3.41
N LEU A 83 -1.89 -21.74 -2.37
CA LEU A 83 -0.48 -21.41 -2.43
C LEU A 83 0.30 -22.37 -3.34
N ILE A 84 0.03 -23.68 -3.28
CA ILE A 84 0.65 -24.70 -4.15
C ILE A 84 0.25 -24.49 -5.61
N LYS A 85 -1.00 -24.13 -5.89
CA LYS A 85 -1.41 -23.80 -7.26
C LYS A 85 -0.66 -22.58 -7.78
N LYS A 86 -0.35 -21.63 -6.89
CA LYS A 86 0.35 -20.40 -7.22
C LYS A 86 1.85 -20.60 -7.40
N TYR A 87 2.50 -21.43 -6.58
CA TYR A 87 3.94 -21.66 -6.61
C TYR A 87 4.28 -23.15 -6.60
N LYS A 88 4.97 -23.62 -7.63
CA LYS A 88 5.30 -25.04 -7.80
C LYS A 88 6.12 -25.62 -6.63
N GLN A 89 6.97 -24.79 -6.01
CA GLN A 89 7.87 -25.22 -4.93
C GLN A 89 7.32 -24.98 -3.52
N ALA A 90 6.20 -24.26 -3.36
CA ALA A 90 5.70 -23.90 -2.04
C ALA A 90 5.43 -25.12 -1.15
N LYS A 91 4.88 -26.22 -1.70
CA LYS A 91 4.63 -27.44 -0.92
C LYS A 91 5.91 -27.97 -0.26
N SER A 92 6.95 -28.21 -1.06
CA SER A 92 8.19 -28.78 -0.55
C SER A 92 8.91 -27.82 0.39
N ASN A 93 8.82 -26.51 0.15
CA ASN A 93 9.43 -25.52 1.02
C ASN A 93 8.74 -25.47 2.40
N LEU A 94 7.40 -25.50 2.42
CA LEU A 94 6.62 -25.54 3.64
C LEU A 94 6.87 -26.81 4.45
N GLU A 95 6.82 -27.98 3.82
CA GLU A 95 7.06 -29.26 4.50
C GLU A 95 8.44 -29.28 5.19
N LYS A 96 9.47 -28.74 4.53
CA LYS A 96 10.82 -28.60 5.12
C LYS A 96 10.86 -27.59 6.25
N LEU A 97 10.23 -26.42 6.09
CA LEU A 97 10.19 -25.40 7.13
C LEU A 97 9.49 -25.89 8.40
N GLU A 98 8.35 -26.57 8.25
CA GLU A 98 7.63 -27.18 9.37
C GLU A 98 8.47 -28.26 10.05
N LEU A 99 9.13 -29.14 9.27
CA LEU A 99 10.05 -30.14 9.79
C LEU A 99 11.20 -29.52 10.60
N TRP A 100 11.65 -28.33 10.21
CA TRP A 100 12.74 -27.60 10.85
C TRP A 100 12.27 -26.70 12.01
N GLY A 101 10.97 -26.70 12.30
CA GLY A 101 10.38 -26.02 13.46
C GLY A 101 9.90 -24.58 13.19
N ALA A 102 9.77 -24.16 11.92
CA ALA A 102 9.29 -22.83 11.59
C ALA A 102 7.83 -22.63 12.02
N SER A 103 7.49 -21.40 12.41
CA SER A 103 6.09 -20.97 12.51
C SER A 103 5.62 -20.43 11.16
N ILE A 104 4.54 -20.98 10.60
CA ILE A 104 3.97 -20.53 9.33
C ILE A 104 2.65 -19.79 9.57
N LEU A 105 2.49 -18.60 8.98
CA LEU A 105 1.23 -17.86 8.97
C LEU A 105 0.78 -17.49 7.56
N HIS A 106 -0.50 -17.68 7.27
CA HIS A 106 -1.12 -17.29 5.99
C HIS A 106 -2.13 -16.17 6.20
N GLY A 107 -2.51 -15.47 5.12
CA GLY A 107 -3.43 -14.34 5.20
C GLY A 107 -2.88 -13.12 5.96
N VAL A 108 -1.56 -13.01 6.10
CA VAL A 108 -0.93 -11.88 6.81
C VAL A 108 -0.82 -10.70 5.85
N ASP A 109 -1.71 -9.73 6.02
CA ASP A 109 -1.65 -8.42 5.35
C ASP A 109 -0.61 -7.52 6.02
N ALA A 110 0.49 -7.21 5.31
CA ALA A 110 1.57 -6.36 5.80
C ALA A 110 1.10 -4.97 6.26
N THR A 111 -0.02 -4.46 5.73
CA THR A 111 -0.62 -3.17 6.12
C THR A 111 -1.39 -3.23 7.43
N LYS A 112 -1.68 -4.44 7.94
CA LYS A 112 -2.48 -4.69 9.15
C LYS A 112 -1.85 -5.71 10.09
N MET A 113 -0.62 -6.16 9.82
CA MET A 113 -0.01 -7.30 10.50
C MET A 113 0.14 -7.12 12.01
N LYS A 114 0.25 -5.89 12.51
CA LYS A 114 0.28 -5.61 13.95
C LYS A 114 -1.04 -5.95 14.65
N LEU A 115 -2.15 -6.01 13.90
CA LEU A 115 -3.47 -6.35 14.41
C LEU A 115 -3.78 -7.86 14.28
N HIS A 116 -2.97 -8.61 13.54
CA HIS A 116 -3.17 -10.04 13.35
C HIS A 116 -3.11 -10.78 14.70
N THR A 117 -4.04 -11.70 14.93
CA THR A 117 -4.24 -12.40 16.22
C THR A 117 -2.96 -13.01 16.76
N ASP A 118 -2.20 -13.68 15.89
CA ASP A 118 -0.96 -14.39 16.22
C ASP A 118 0.27 -13.48 16.28
N LEU A 119 0.18 -12.23 15.83
CA LEU A 119 1.30 -11.28 15.79
C LEU A 119 1.15 -10.11 16.77
N ARG A 120 -0.06 -9.75 17.18
CA ARG A 120 -0.35 -8.50 17.92
C ARG A 120 0.40 -8.32 19.24
N MET A 121 0.86 -9.41 19.87
CA MET A 121 1.64 -9.39 21.11
C MET A 121 3.11 -9.78 20.91
N ARG A 122 3.52 -10.13 19.69
CA ARG A 122 4.87 -10.59 19.39
C ARG A 122 5.79 -9.43 19.07
N LYS A 123 7.05 -9.59 19.45
CA LYS A 123 8.13 -8.65 19.14
C LYS A 123 9.28 -9.42 18.51
N PHE A 124 9.94 -8.81 17.52
CA PHE A 124 10.97 -9.46 16.72
C PHE A 124 12.29 -8.69 16.78
N ASP A 125 13.39 -9.43 16.69
CA ASP A 125 14.73 -8.86 16.50
C ASP A 125 14.93 -8.46 15.04
N ARG A 126 14.33 -9.20 14.09
CA ARG A 126 14.37 -8.89 12.66
C ARG A 126 12.99 -9.02 12.04
N ILE A 127 12.53 -7.98 11.34
CA ILE A 127 11.34 -8.02 10.49
C ILE A 127 11.80 -7.80 9.05
N ILE A 128 11.64 -8.80 8.20
CA ILE A 128 12.17 -8.83 6.84
C ILE A 128 11.01 -8.72 5.86
N PHE A 129 11.11 -7.81 4.88
CA PHE A 129 10.19 -7.76 3.75
C PHE A 129 10.98 -7.70 2.43
N ASN A 130 10.96 -8.80 1.69
CA ASN A 130 11.73 -8.93 0.45
C ASN A 130 10.92 -8.41 -0.74
N PHE A 131 11.47 -7.43 -1.45
CA PHE A 131 10.92 -6.87 -2.68
C PHE A 131 9.41 -6.61 -2.61
N PRO A 132 8.94 -5.82 -1.61
CA PRO A 132 7.51 -5.57 -1.41
C PRO A 132 6.86 -5.07 -2.69
N HIS A 133 5.67 -5.58 -3.04
CA HIS A 133 4.98 -5.21 -4.27
C HIS A 133 3.47 -5.18 -4.08
N ALA A 134 2.82 -4.15 -4.63
CA ALA A 134 1.38 -3.91 -4.48
C ALA A 134 0.54 -4.59 -5.58
N GLY A 135 1.06 -5.67 -6.17
CA GLY A 135 0.49 -6.29 -7.37
C GLY A 135 0.81 -5.55 -8.67
N PHE A 136 0.50 -6.18 -9.82
CA PHE A 136 0.82 -5.66 -11.14
C PHE A 136 -0.41 -5.06 -11.80
N HIS A 137 -0.51 -3.73 -11.78
CA HIS A 137 -1.66 -2.97 -12.30
C HIS A 137 -1.29 -2.04 -13.46
N GLY A 138 -0.18 -2.30 -14.13
CA GLY A 138 0.34 -1.46 -15.22
C GLY A 138 1.85 -1.60 -15.36
N LYS A 139 2.48 -0.59 -15.95
CA LYS A 139 3.95 -0.49 -16.01
C LYS A 139 4.50 0.05 -14.70
N GLU A 140 5.65 -0.46 -14.28
CA GLU A 140 6.34 -0.11 -13.02
C GLU A 140 6.70 1.38 -12.88
N ASP A 141 6.76 2.11 -14.00
CA ASP A 141 7.07 3.54 -14.05
C ASP A 141 5.82 4.45 -13.96
N MET A 142 4.61 3.88 -13.95
CA MET A 142 3.38 4.65 -13.81
C MET A 142 3.30 5.29 -12.42
N VAL A 143 3.09 6.61 -12.37
CA VAL A 143 3.01 7.39 -11.12
C VAL A 143 1.98 6.80 -10.14
N HIS A 144 0.82 6.36 -10.63
CA HIS A 144 -0.20 5.73 -9.77
C HIS A 144 0.29 4.42 -9.14
N LEU A 145 0.97 3.57 -9.92
CA LEU A 145 1.49 2.30 -9.42
C LEU A 145 2.62 2.53 -8.41
N ILE A 146 3.52 3.48 -8.67
CA ILE A 146 4.53 3.92 -7.70
C ILE A 146 3.87 4.39 -6.38
N LYS A 147 2.76 5.14 -6.45
CA LYS A 147 2.01 5.54 -5.25
C LYS A 147 1.44 4.35 -4.48
N MET A 148 0.89 3.34 -5.18
CA MET A 148 0.40 2.11 -4.54
C MET A 148 1.52 1.37 -3.81
N HIS A 149 2.69 1.24 -4.44
CA HIS A 149 3.85 0.61 -3.83
C HIS A 149 4.35 1.36 -2.60
N ARG A 150 4.43 2.69 -2.69
CA ARG A 150 4.78 3.55 -1.55
C ARG A 150 3.78 3.41 -0.40
N CYS A 151 2.48 3.31 -0.69
CA CYS A 151 1.44 3.11 0.33
C CYS A 151 1.62 1.78 1.06
N LEU A 152 1.83 0.67 0.33
CA LEU A 152 2.12 -0.64 0.92
C LEU A 152 3.31 -0.59 1.88
N VAL A 153 4.43 -0.01 1.43
CA VAL A 153 5.66 0.07 2.23
C VAL A 153 5.49 1.00 3.42
N HIS A 154 4.77 2.12 3.26
CA HIS A 154 4.45 3.04 4.35
C HIS A 154 3.66 2.34 5.46
N GLU A 155 2.57 1.66 5.11
CA GLU A 155 1.73 0.95 6.08
C GLU A 155 2.46 -0.25 6.71
N PHE A 156 3.31 -0.93 5.95
CA PHE A 156 4.22 -1.93 6.53
C PHE A 156 5.13 -1.33 7.60
N PHE A 157 5.81 -0.21 7.33
CA PHE A 157 6.67 0.45 8.34
C PHE A 157 5.88 0.90 9.57
N ARG A 158 4.67 1.42 9.37
CA ARG A 158 3.76 1.82 10.45
C ARG A 158 3.45 0.65 11.39
N ASN A 159 3.22 -0.55 10.84
CA ASN A 159 2.98 -1.77 11.62
C ASN A 159 4.28 -2.29 12.25
N ALA A 160 5.32 -2.49 11.44
CA ALA A 160 6.59 -3.11 11.81
C ALA A 160 7.31 -2.34 12.93
N SER A 161 7.32 -1.01 12.88
CA SER A 161 7.94 -0.16 13.92
C SER A 161 7.38 -0.46 15.32
N GLY A 162 6.09 -0.77 15.41
CA GLY A 162 5.42 -1.14 16.64
C GLY A 162 5.66 -2.59 17.07
N MET A 163 6.41 -3.39 16.32
CA MET A 163 6.64 -4.83 16.53
C MET A 163 8.12 -5.17 16.80
N LEU A 164 8.99 -4.17 16.97
CA LEU A 164 10.41 -4.38 17.26
C LEU A 164 10.69 -4.62 18.74
N ARG A 165 11.69 -5.45 19.02
CA ARG A 165 12.42 -5.52 20.31
C ARG A 165 13.37 -4.32 20.45
N ALA A 166 14.03 -4.18 21.59
CA ALA A 166 14.88 -3.01 21.91
C ALA A 166 15.95 -2.71 20.84
N ASP A 167 16.60 -3.76 20.32
CA ASP A 167 17.59 -3.69 19.24
C ASP A 167 17.07 -4.28 17.92
N GLY A 168 15.74 -4.27 17.77
CA GLY A 168 15.07 -4.81 16.60
C GLY A 168 15.36 -3.98 15.35
N GLU A 169 15.49 -4.65 14.21
CA GLU A 169 15.72 -4.03 12.91
C GLU A 169 14.64 -4.46 11.90
N ILE A 170 14.28 -3.53 11.01
CA ILE A 170 13.44 -3.81 9.85
C ILE A 170 14.33 -3.83 8.63
N HIS A 171 14.33 -4.94 7.90
CA HIS A 171 15.14 -5.14 6.72
C HIS A 171 14.23 -5.18 5.49
N VAL A 172 14.43 -4.27 4.55
CA VAL A 172 13.70 -4.26 3.28
C VAL A 172 14.68 -4.45 2.15
N ASN A 173 14.57 -5.57 1.44
CA ASN A 173 15.34 -5.80 0.22
C ASN A 173 14.61 -5.14 -0.94
N HIS A 174 15.28 -4.23 -1.64
CA HIS A 174 14.61 -3.41 -2.66
C HIS A 174 15.56 -3.03 -3.79
N LYS A 175 14.99 -2.85 -5.00
CA LYS A 175 15.72 -2.41 -6.18
C LYS A 175 16.10 -0.93 -6.05
N THR A 176 17.32 -0.59 -6.45
CA THR A 176 17.90 0.75 -6.24
C THR A 176 17.95 1.60 -7.50
N THR A 177 17.48 1.08 -8.63
CA THR A 177 17.41 1.79 -9.91
C THR A 177 15.98 2.22 -10.26
N PRO A 178 15.80 3.25 -11.11
CA PRO A 178 14.48 3.63 -11.60
C PRO A 178 13.78 2.48 -12.34
N PRO A 179 12.44 2.38 -12.24
CA PRO A 179 11.53 3.27 -11.52
C PRO A 179 11.42 2.97 -10.01
N PHE A 180 12.03 1.89 -9.53
CA PHE A 180 11.90 1.43 -8.14
C PHE A 180 12.50 2.42 -7.14
N SER A 181 13.64 3.04 -7.47
CA SER A 181 14.25 4.06 -6.61
C SER A 181 13.33 5.24 -6.27
N HIS A 182 12.34 5.55 -7.12
CA HIS A 182 11.34 6.60 -6.86
C HIS A 182 10.41 6.28 -5.69
N TRP A 183 10.45 5.06 -5.14
CA TRP A 183 9.66 4.70 -3.98
C TRP A 183 10.21 5.33 -2.70
N ASN A 184 11.48 5.78 -2.68
CA ASN A 184 12.12 6.53 -1.58
C ASN A 184 11.81 5.94 -0.19
N LEU A 185 12.30 4.71 0.03
CA LEU A 185 12.05 3.94 1.26
C LEU A 185 12.48 4.68 2.53
N GLU A 186 13.59 5.43 2.47
CA GLU A 186 14.09 6.21 3.60
C GLU A 186 13.08 7.27 4.07
N GLU A 187 12.45 7.97 3.13
CA GLU A 187 11.39 8.93 3.44
C GLU A 187 10.20 8.24 4.13
N LEU A 188 9.75 7.10 3.59
CA LEU A 188 8.62 6.34 4.13
C LEU A 188 8.92 5.79 5.53
N ALA A 189 10.15 5.34 5.77
CA ALA A 189 10.62 4.88 7.06
C ALA A 189 10.67 6.04 8.08
N ALA A 190 11.24 7.19 7.68
CA ALA A 190 11.34 8.37 8.56
C ALA A 190 9.97 8.91 9.00
N GLN A 191 8.94 8.85 8.15
CA GLN A 191 7.55 9.19 8.51
C GLN A 191 7.00 8.33 9.65
N ASN A 192 7.54 7.12 9.82
CA ASN A 192 7.16 6.12 10.81
C ASN A 192 8.20 5.97 11.94
N SER A 193 8.99 7.02 12.21
CA SER A 193 10.00 7.03 13.29
C SER A 193 11.03 5.90 13.15
N LEU A 194 11.45 5.61 11.92
CA LEU A 194 12.52 4.68 11.62
C LEU A 194 13.68 5.45 10.98
N ALA A 195 14.90 5.19 11.42
CA ALA A 195 16.13 5.71 10.81
C ALA A 195 16.83 4.61 10.03
N LEU A 196 17.34 4.93 8.85
CA LEU A 196 18.25 4.06 8.12
C LEU A 196 19.56 3.98 8.91
N ILE A 197 19.96 2.77 9.30
CA ILE A 197 21.22 2.53 10.04
C ILE A 197 22.31 1.98 9.14
N ASP A 198 21.95 1.31 8.05
CA ASP A 198 22.88 0.67 7.13
C ASP A 198 22.17 0.38 5.79
N LEU A 199 22.94 0.42 4.71
CA LEU A 199 22.51 0.12 3.35
C LEU A 199 23.58 -0.75 2.70
N VAL A 200 23.25 -2.03 2.48
CA VAL A 200 24.21 -3.02 1.96
C VAL A 200 23.71 -3.63 0.67
N ASP A 201 24.61 -3.97 -0.25
CA ASP A 201 24.24 -4.67 -1.48
C ASP A 201 23.54 -5.99 -1.19
N PHE A 202 22.42 -6.22 -1.86
CA PHE A 202 21.71 -7.48 -1.79
C PHE A 202 22.21 -8.38 -2.91
N LYS A 203 22.77 -9.53 -2.54
CA LYS A 203 23.21 -10.57 -3.46
C LYS A 203 22.35 -11.81 -3.24
N ILE A 204 21.68 -12.30 -4.28
CA ILE A 204 20.81 -13.46 -4.15
C ILE A 204 21.61 -14.72 -3.81
N GLU A 205 22.88 -14.75 -4.20
CA GLU A 205 23.86 -15.81 -3.95
C GLU A 205 24.16 -15.99 -2.46
N ASP A 206 23.94 -14.94 -1.66
CA ASP A 206 24.09 -15.00 -0.20
C ASP A 206 22.98 -15.83 0.48
N TYR A 207 21.92 -16.17 -0.26
CA TYR A 207 20.77 -16.94 0.20
C TYR A 207 20.53 -18.14 -0.73
N PRO A 208 21.35 -19.20 -0.64
CA PRO A 208 21.21 -20.36 -1.51
C PRO A 208 19.81 -20.96 -1.45
N GLY A 209 19.22 -21.20 -2.62
CA GLY A 209 17.85 -21.73 -2.75
C GLY A 209 16.73 -20.70 -2.72
N TYR A 210 17.02 -19.43 -2.37
CA TYR A 210 16.04 -18.36 -2.47
C TYR A 210 15.71 -18.06 -3.94
N ASN A 211 14.41 -17.99 -4.27
CA ASN A 211 13.93 -17.65 -5.59
C ASN A 211 13.03 -16.42 -5.52
N ASN A 212 13.48 -15.29 -6.06
CA ASN A 212 12.63 -14.10 -6.12
C ASN A 212 11.52 -14.24 -7.17
N LYS A 213 10.27 -14.22 -6.73
CA LYS A 213 9.08 -14.42 -7.55
C LYS A 213 8.33 -13.12 -7.82
N ARG A 214 7.53 -13.07 -8.88
CA ARG A 214 6.61 -11.94 -9.14
C ARG A 214 5.57 -11.79 -8.03
N GLY A 215 5.07 -12.91 -7.51
CA GLY A 215 4.20 -12.91 -6.33
C GLY A 215 2.73 -12.54 -6.57
N ALA A 216 2.35 -12.14 -7.79
CA ALA A 216 0.97 -11.78 -8.14
C ALA A 216 0.63 -12.04 -9.62
N GLY A 217 -0.66 -12.25 -9.90
CA GLY A 217 -1.20 -12.50 -11.23
C GLY A 217 -0.93 -13.92 -11.75
N LEU A 218 -1.27 -14.18 -13.01
CA LEU A 218 -1.07 -15.48 -13.68
C LEU A 218 0.40 -15.90 -13.76
N ARG A 219 1.31 -14.92 -13.69
CA ARG A 219 2.77 -15.09 -13.75
C ARG A 219 3.42 -15.04 -12.37
N CYS A 220 2.66 -15.33 -11.32
CA CYS A 220 3.10 -15.22 -9.93
C CYS A 220 4.35 -16.05 -9.61
N ASP A 221 4.45 -17.29 -10.13
CA ASP A 221 5.61 -18.18 -9.93
C ASP A 221 6.80 -17.89 -10.84
N GLU A 222 6.66 -16.97 -11.78
CA GLU A 222 7.78 -16.59 -12.63
C GLU A 222 8.80 -15.75 -11.85
N PRO A 223 10.08 -15.78 -12.25
CA PRO A 223 11.09 -14.91 -11.67
C PRO A 223 10.71 -13.43 -11.81
N PHE A 224 11.03 -12.64 -10.79
CA PHE A 224 11.05 -11.18 -10.92
C PHE A 224 12.50 -10.71 -10.93
N PRO A 225 13.05 -10.31 -12.10
CA PRO A 225 14.48 -10.04 -12.23
C PRO A 225 14.98 -9.01 -11.22
N LEU A 226 16.01 -9.40 -10.46
CA LEU A 226 16.72 -8.55 -9.53
C LEU A 226 17.83 -7.86 -10.30
N GLY A 227 17.63 -6.58 -10.65
CA GLY A 227 18.75 -5.73 -11.08
C GLY A 227 19.57 -5.31 -9.86
N GLU A 228 20.15 -4.12 -9.90
CA GLU A 228 20.78 -3.53 -8.71
C GLU A 228 19.76 -3.42 -7.57
N CYS A 229 20.11 -4.01 -6.43
CA CYS A 229 19.27 -4.04 -5.25
C CYS A 229 20.10 -4.06 -3.96
N SER A 230 19.51 -3.57 -2.89
CA SER A 230 20.16 -3.42 -1.59
C SER A 230 19.21 -3.81 -0.46
N THR A 231 19.78 -4.24 0.66
CA THR A 231 19.09 -4.37 1.94
C THR A 231 19.14 -3.05 2.68
N PHE A 232 17.98 -2.41 2.82
CA PHE A 232 17.80 -1.25 3.69
C PHE A 232 17.55 -1.73 5.12
N LYS A 233 18.41 -1.36 6.06
CA LYS A 233 18.25 -1.72 7.48
C LYS A 233 17.81 -0.50 8.27
N PHE A 234 16.67 -0.63 8.94
CA PHE A 234 16.07 0.46 9.71
C PHE A 234 15.97 0.08 11.19
N ARG A 235 16.17 1.05 12.07
CA ARG A 235 15.92 0.93 13.51
C ARG A 235 14.94 2.01 13.97
N PHE A 236 14.19 1.71 15.02
CA PHE A 236 13.32 2.70 15.64
C PHE A 236 14.12 3.90 16.16
N SER A 237 13.69 5.09 15.76
CA SER A 237 14.28 6.37 16.16
C SER A 237 13.20 7.45 16.17
N PRO A 238 12.73 7.89 17.36
CA PRO A 238 11.74 8.95 17.50
C PRO A 238 12.18 10.29 16.86
N THR A 239 13.47 10.51 16.69
CA THR A 239 14.02 11.74 16.11
C THR A 239 13.94 11.75 14.59
N ALA A 240 13.90 10.59 13.91
CA ALA A 240 13.83 10.49 12.46
C ALA A 240 12.65 11.29 11.87
N LYS A 241 11.47 11.16 12.48
CA LYS A 241 10.27 11.90 12.07
C LYS A 241 10.40 13.41 12.28
N LYS A 242 11.10 13.83 13.34
CA LYS A 242 11.35 15.26 13.62
C LYS A 242 12.33 15.84 12.60
N ILE A 243 13.40 15.12 12.28
CA ILE A 243 14.40 15.52 11.29
C ILE A 243 13.75 15.67 9.91
N LEU A 244 12.89 14.72 9.51
CA LEU A 244 12.16 14.81 8.24
C LEU A 244 11.27 16.07 8.17
N LYS A 245 10.51 16.35 9.24
CA LYS A 245 9.67 17.57 9.31
C LYS A 245 10.52 18.84 9.21
N ALA A 246 11.67 18.88 9.88
CA ALA A 246 12.58 20.02 9.82
C ALA A 246 13.14 20.22 8.40
N ARG A 247 13.55 19.15 7.72
CA ARG A 247 14.02 19.20 6.32
C ARG A 247 12.95 19.74 5.37
N ARG A 248 11.72 19.23 5.46
CA ARG A 248 10.59 19.73 4.64
C ARG A 248 10.29 21.20 4.89
N ASN A 249 10.34 21.65 6.14
CA ASN A 249 10.15 23.07 6.47
C ASN A 249 11.28 23.93 5.90
N LEU A 250 12.52 23.43 5.90
CA LEU A 250 13.68 24.11 5.32
C LEU A 250 13.57 24.21 3.81
N ASP A 251 13.17 23.14 3.11
CA ASP A 251 12.95 23.14 1.65
C ASP A 251 11.82 24.11 1.26
N THR A 252 10.72 24.11 2.02
CA THR A 252 9.60 25.05 1.82
C THR A 252 10.06 26.49 2.05
N SER A 253 10.94 26.71 3.02
CA SER A 253 11.51 28.03 3.31
C SER A 253 12.48 28.49 2.22
N HIS A 254 13.31 27.59 1.68
CA HIS A 254 14.19 27.86 0.54
C HIS A 254 13.40 28.20 -0.73
N GLN A 255 12.33 27.44 -1.03
CA GLN A 255 11.44 27.74 -2.15
C GLN A 255 10.75 29.09 -1.98
N LYS A 256 10.30 29.44 -0.76
CA LYS A 256 9.76 30.77 -0.46
C LYS A 256 10.81 31.88 -0.59
N PHE A 257 12.05 31.63 -0.16
CA PHE A 257 13.14 32.60 -0.26
C PHE A 257 13.57 32.85 -1.71
N GLN A 258 13.63 31.81 -2.55
CA GLN A 258 13.89 31.94 -3.99
C GLN A 258 12.77 32.72 -4.68
N LEU A 259 11.49 32.43 -4.38
CA LEU A 259 10.37 33.22 -4.89
C LEU A 259 10.46 34.71 -4.50
N LEU A 260 10.91 35.01 -3.28
CA LEU A 260 11.07 36.40 -2.79
C LEU A 260 12.26 37.12 -3.42
N GLN A 261 13.31 36.41 -3.85
CA GLN A 261 14.47 36.99 -4.54
C GLN A 261 14.20 37.23 -6.03
N ASP A 262 13.33 36.44 -6.65
CA ASP A 262 12.95 36.59 -8.06
C ASP A 262 11.80 37.58 -8.32
N THR A 263 11.34 38.29 -7.28
CA THR A 263 10.30 39.34 -7.42
C THR A 263 10.96 40.71 -7.66
N PRO A 264 10.74 41.39 -8.80
CA PRO A 264 11.30 42.73 -9.03
C PRO A 264 10.67 43.73 -8.05
N ILE A 265 11.50 44.55 -7.38
CA ILE A 265 11.05 45.68 -6.57
C ILE A 265 10.46 46.72 -7.52
N GLN A 266 9.14 46.72 -7.71
CA GLN A 266 8.42 47.82 -8.37
C GLN A 266 7.78 48.72 -7.32
N THR A 267 8.10 50.00 -7.45
CA THR A 267 7.64 51.15 -6.69
C THR A 267 6.11 51.26 -6.62
N LEU A 268 5.63 51.63 -5.43
CA LEU A 268 4.25 51.94 -5.06
C LEU A 268 3.54 52.87 -6.06
N GLN A 269 2.47 52.39 -6.71
CA GLN A 269 1.35 53.21 -7.18
C GLN A 269 0.02 52.45 -6.99
N PRO A 270 -1.10 53.15 -6.67
CA PRO A 270 -2.36 52.52 -6.27
C PRO A 270 -3.16 51.96 -7.47
N PRO A 271 -3.98 50.91 -7.29
CA PRO A 271 -4.55 50.15 -8.41
C PRO A 271 -5.90 50.69 -8.89
N ILE A 272 -6.10 50.68 -10.21
CA ILE A 272 -7.40 50.70 -10.92
C ILE A 272 -7.37 49.55 -11.97
N PRO A 273 -8.49 48.85 -12.23
CA PRO A 273 -8.50 47.40 -12.42
C PRO A 273 -8.51 46.88 -13.87
N PHE A 274 -8.10 45.60 -14.00
CA PHE A 274 -8.48 44.59 -14.99
C PHE A 274 -8.03 44.73 -16.46
N GLU A 275 -7.18 43.78 -16.91
CA GLU A 275 -7.53 42.75 -17.92
C GLU A 275 -6.36 41.77 -18.11
N PHE A 276 -6.55 40.48 -17.80
CA PHE A 276 -5.58 39.42 -18.10
C PHE A 276 -5.98 38.69 -19.38
N ARG A 277 -5.12 38.81 -20.39
CA ARG A 277 -5.13 38.02 -21.61
C ARG A 277 -4.37 36.72 -21.31
N LEU A 278 -5.04 35.57 -21.31
CA LEU A 278 -4.40 34.27 -21.18
C LEU A 278 -4.43 33.54 -22.53
N HIS A 279 -3.22 33.31 -23.06
CA HIS A 279 -2.94 32.45 -24.19
C HIS A 279 -3.34 31.01 -23.88
N GLN A 280 -4.23 30.45 -24.69
CA GLN A 280 -4.52 29.02 -24.75
C GLN A 280 -3.36 28.28 -25.44
N THR A 281 -2.84 27.23 -24.80
CA THR A 281 -2.11 26.15 -25.49
C THR A 281 -2.51 24.78 -24.92
N ASN A 282 -3.44 24.16 -25.65
CA ASN A 282 -3.46 22.77 -26.14
C ASN A 282 -3.29 21.59 -25.15
N PHE A 283 -4.43 21.03 -24.75
CA PHE A 283 -4.60 19.57 -24.55
C PHE A 283 -5.56 19.05 -25.63
N THR A 284 -5.03 18.75 -26.82
CA THR A 284 -5.77 18.04 -27.87
C THR A 284 -4.80 17.19 -28.67
N ALA A 285 -4.53 15.97 -28.22
CA ALA A 285 -3.93 14.92 -29.05
C ALA A 285 -4.10 13.56 -28.37
N CYS A 286 -5.25 12.91 -28.59
CA CYS A 286 -5.38 11.46 -28.81
C CYS A 286 -6.87 11.10 -28.77
N MET A 287 -7.56 11.19 -29.91
CA MET A 287 -8.77 10.43 -30.30
C MET A 287 -9.34 10.99 -31.62
N ASN A 288 -8.49 11.10 -32.66
CA ASN A 288 -8.97 11.30 -34.03
C ASN A 288 -8.75 9.99 -34.80
N ASN A 289 -9.79 9.17 -34.84
CA ASN A 289 -10.18 8.37 -36.01
C ASN A 289 -11.49 7.68 -35.69
N ILE A 290 -12.61 8.34 -35.99
CA ILE A 290 -13.80 7.77 -36.62
C ILE A 290 -14.54 8.96 -37.25
N THR A 291 -14.57 8.95 -38.57
CA THR A 291 -15.31 9.86 -39.42
C THR A 291 -16.81 9.59 -39.33
N GLY A 292 -17.60 10.66 -39.24
CA GLY A 292 -18.98 10.72 -39.73
C GLY A 292 -20.07 10.68 -38.66
N TYR A 293 -20.56 11.84 -38.22
CA TYR A 293 -21.86 12.36 -38.64
C TYR A 293 -22.13 13.74 -38.01
N VAL A 294 -22.95 14.48 -38.73
CA VAL A 294 -23.23 15.92 -38.62
C VAL A 294 -24.20 16.22 -37.48
N GLY A 295 -23.93 17.29 -36.70
CA GLY A 295 -24.92 17.94 -35.83
C GLY A 295 -24.30 18.78 -34.71
N THR A 296 -24.27 20.10 -34.88
CA THR A 296 -24.05 21.11 -33.82
C THR A 296 -25.23 22.09 -33.82
N PRO A 297 -25.40 23.00 -32.84
CA PRO A 297 -25.37 22.81 -31.38
C PRO A 297 -26.51 23.62 -30.68
N ARG A 298 -26.79 23.40 -29.38
CA ARG A 298 -27.36 24.46 -28.53
C ARG A 298 -26.73 24.49 -27.12
N TYR A 299 -26.05 25.61 -26.91
CA TYR A 299 -25.51 26.24 -25.70
C TYR A 299 -26.07 25.83 -24.33
N LEU A 300 -25.17 25.64 -23.37
CA LEU A 300 -25.34 26.07 -21.98
C LEU A 300 -23.97 26.55 -21.46
N GLN A 301 -24.01 27.71 -20.80
CA GLN A 301 -22.92 28.63 -20.54
C GLN A 301 -21.91 28.12 -19.50
N ASP A 302 -20.64 28.45 -19.76
CA ASP A 302 -19.50 28.27 -18.88
C ASP A 302 -19.64 29.06 -17.57
N THR A 303 -19.40 28.38 -16.44
CA THR A 303 -19.13 29.01 -15.13
C THR A 303 -17.67 28.70 -14.76
N PRO A 304 -16.81 29.69 -14.46
CA PRO A 304 -15.39 29.43 -14.19
C PRO A 304 -15.20 28.87 -12.77
N ILE A 305 -14.55 27.71 -12.68
CA ILE A 305 -14.15 27.07 -11.42
C ILE A 305 -12.90 27.78 -10.89
N GLN A 306 -13.03 28.53 -9.79
CA GLN A 306 -11.89 29.03 -9.02
C GLN A 306 -11.24 27.86 -8.26
N THR A 307 -9.95 27.64 -8.50
CA THR A 307 -9.13 26.67 -7.77
C THR A 307 -8.56 27.32 -6.51
N LEU A 308 -9.16 27.04 -5.35
CA LEU A 308 -8.57 27.35 -4.04
C LEU A 308 -7.60 26.22 -3.65
N GLN A 309 -6.31 26.41 -3.93
CA GLN A 309 -5.24 25.62 -3.34
C GLN A 309 -4.79 26.28 -2.02
N GLN A 310 -5.44 25.94 -0.90
CA GLN A 310 -4.81 25.97 0.43
C GLN A 310 -5.46 24.89 1.33
N PRO A 311 -4.66 24.11 2.10
CA PRO A 311 -5.19 23.15 3.05
C PRO A 311 -5.69 23.89 4.30
N ILE A 312 -7.01 23.96 4.48
CA ILE A 312 -7.63 24.38 5.75
C ILE A 312 -7.59 23.17 6.68
N SER A 313 -6.88 23.30 7.81
CA SER A 313 -6.95 22.33 8.90
C SER A 313 -8.28 22.50 9.65
N PHE A 314 -9.10 21.46 9.72
CA PHE A 314 -10.36 21.47 10.45
C PHE A 314 -10.31 20.45 11.60
N GLU A 315 -10.31 20.93 12.85
CA GLU A 315 -10.68 20.12 14.02
C GLU A 315 -12.22 20.14 14.14
N SER A 316 -12.89 19.06 13.76
CA SER A 316 -14.36 19.03 13.76
C SER A 316 -14.93 18.79 15.17
N ARG A 317 -15.68 19.78 15.68
CA ARG A 317 -16.71 19.61 16.72
C ARG A 317 -18.11 19.70 16.11
N LEU A 318 -18.42 18.84 15.14
CA LEU A 318 -19.79 18.71 14.61
C LEU A 318 -20.39 17.35 15.03
N PRO A 319 -21.54 17.32 15.72
CA PRO A 319 -22.24 16.08 16.06
C PRO A 319 -22.71 15.35 14.79
N GLN A 320 -22.46 14.04 14.71
CA GLN A 320 -22.87 13.16 13.60
C GLN A 320 -24.36 13.25 13.23
N THR A 321 -25.22 13.69 14.16
CA THR A 321 -26.68 13.77 13.97
C THR A 321 -27.13 14.85 13.00
N ASN A 322 -26.35 15.93 12.82
CA ASN A 322 -26.74 17.01 11.90
C ASN A 322 -26.40 16.65 10.44
N PHE A 323 -25.28 15.96 10.20
CA PHE A 323 -24.81 15.64 8.84
C PHE A 323 -25.76 14.71 8.07
N THR A 324 -26.36 13.74 8.76
CA THR A 324 -27.31 12.79 8.16
C THR A 324 -28.60 13.47 7.69
N THR A 325 -29.10 14.48 8.40
CA THR A 325 -30.35 15.19 8.05
C THR A 325 -30.21 16.01 6.77
N TYR A 326 -29.06 16.68 6.53
CA TYR A 326 -28.82 17.43 5.29
C TYR A 326 -28.60 16.53 4.06
N MET A 327 -28.22 15.26 4.26
CA MET A 327 -27.93 14.33 3.16
C MET A 327 -29.16 13.61 2.60
N ASN A 328 -30.32 13.72 3.27
CA ASN A 328 -31.59 13.20 2.77
C ASN A 328 -32.09 13.93 1.49
N ASP A 329 -31.58 15.14 1.24
CA ASP A 329 -31.90 15.96 0.05
C ASP A 329 -30.84 15.84 -1.06
N SER A 330 -30.12 14.71 -1.12
CA SER A 330 -29.12 14.46 -2.16
C SER A 330 -29.74 14.62 -3.57
N PRO A 331 -29.08 15.36 -4.49
CA PRO A 331 -29.59 15.57 -5.85
C PRO A 331 -29.49 14.31 -6.74
N VAL A 332 -28.95 13.20 -6.21
CA VAL A 332 -28.78 11.94 -6.94
C VAL A 332 -29.89 10.97 -6.52
N ASP A 333 -30.83 10.68 -7.45
CA ASP A 333 -31.94 9.73 -7.20
C ASP A 333 -31.37 8.32 -6.96
N VAL A 334 -31.71 7.72 -5.83
CA VAL A 334 -31.32 6.34 -5.45
C VAL A 334 -31.85 5.27 -6.41
N ARG A 335 -32.89 5.58 -7.18
CA ARG A 335 -33.44 4.72 -8.24
C ARG A 335 -32.66 4.82 -9.55
N ASN A 336 -31.77 5.80 -9.69
CA ASN A 336 -30.92 5.96 -10.87
C ASN A 336 -29.99 4.74 -11.01
N GLU A 337 -29.91 4.20 -12.23
CA GLU A 337 -29.10 3.03 -12.51
C GLU A 337 -27.61 3.26 -12.24
N CYS A 338 -27.07 4.42 -12.63
CA CYS A 338 -25.70 4.81 -12.35
C CYS A 338 -25.44 4.87 -10.84
N PHE A 339 -26.38 5.41 -10.06
CA PHE A 339 -26.28 5.41 -8.59
C PHE A 339 -26.22 3.99 -8.04
N ARG A 340 -27.10 3.08 -8.48
CA ARG A 340 -27.08 1.67 -8.03
C ARG A 340 -25.78 0.96 -8.39
N ILE A 341 -25.25 1.24 -9.58
CA ILE A 341 -24.00 0.64 -10.06
C ILE A 341 -22.82 1.16 -9.24
N PHE A 342 -22.76 2.46 -8.96
CA PHE A 342 -21.66 3.12 -8.27
C PHE A 342 -22.03 3.57 -6.85
N HIS A 343 -22.86 2.80 -6.13
CA HIS A 343 -23.42 3.26 -4.86
C HIS A 343 -22.34 3.50 -3.80
N GLU A 344 -21.26 2.70 -3.79
CA GLU A 344 -20.12 2.88 -2.90
C GLU A 344 -19.39 4.20 -3.16
N TYR A 345 -19.31 4.62 -4.43
CA TYR A 345 -18.70 5.89 -4.80
C TYR A 345 -19.55 7.06 -4.31
N PHE A 346 -20.88 6.95 -4.44
CA PHE A 346 -21.79 7.97 -3.95
C PHE A 346 -21.91 7.99 -2.42
N ASN A 347 -21.83 6.86 -1.72
CA ASN A 347 -21.94 6.83 -0.26
C ASN A 347 -20.60 7.06 0.45
N HIS A 348 -19.49 7.10 -0.29
CA HIS A 348 -18.14 7.24 0.27
C HIS A 348 -18.01 8.35 1.33
N ILE A 349 -18.53 9.55 1.06
CA ILE A 349 -18.46 10.68 2.00
C ILE A 349 -19.22 10.41 3.29
N LEU A 350 -20.37 9.72 3.24
CA LEU A 350 -21.13 9.35 4.44
C LEU A 350 -20.35 8.35 5.31
N GLU A 351 -19.72 7.37 4.67
CA GLU A 351 -18.94 6.32 5.35
C GLU A 351 -17.61 6.84 5.93
N THR A 352 -17.11 7.96 5.41
CA THR A 352 -15.78 8.48 5.74
C THR A 352 -15.80 9.84 6.42
N PHE A 353 -16.97 10.44 6.63
CA PHE A 353 -17.11 11.71 7.30
C PHE A 353 -16.50 11.68 8.71
N GLY A 354 -15.58 12.62 8.99
CA GLY A 354 -14.87 12.71 10.28
C GLY A 354 -13.71 11.72 10.47
N ARG A 355 -13.40 10.87 9.48
CA ARG A 355 -12.26 9.95 9.53
C ARG A 355 -10.98 10.64 9.07
N THR A 356 -9.95 10.63 9.90
CA THR A 356 -8.61 11.18 9.57
C THR A 356 -7.67 10.15 8.96
N ASP A 357 -8.08 8.88 8.86
CA ASP A 357 -7.30 7.74 8.39
C ASP A 357 -7.71 7.24 7.00
N CYS A 358 -8.57 7.98 6.29
CA CYS A 358 -9.11 7.58 5.00
C CYS A 358 -8.31 8.13 3.82
N ASP A 359 -7.80 7.24 2.97
CA ASP A 359 -7.26 7.58 1.66
C ASP A 359 -8.40 7.66 0.64
N VAL A 360 -8.95 8.87 0.49
CA VAL A 360 -10.06 9.19 -0.42
C VAL A 360 -9.77 8.73 -1.85
N TYR A 361 -8.51 8.81 -2.29
CA TYR A 361 -8.14 8.43 -3.65
C TYR A 361 -8.23 6.91 -3.85
N ASN A 362 -7.68 6.12 -2.94
CA ASN A 362 -7.76 4.66 -3.01
C ASN A 362 -9.19 4.16 -2.81
N SER A 363 -9.94 4.73 -1.88
CA SER A 363 -11.33 4.34 -1.65
C SER A 363 -12.23 4.67 -2.84
N ALA A 364 -12.08 5.84 -3.46
CA ALA A 364 -12.81 6.17 -4.68
C ALA A 364 -12.46 5.21 -5.83
N HIS A 365 -11.18 4.82 -5.95
CA HIS A 365 -10.74 3.87 -6.98
C HIS A 365 -11.33 2.47 -6.79
N GLU A 366 -11.36 1.96 -5.56
CA GLU A 366 -11.98 0.66 -5.25
C GLU A 366 -13.51 0.69 -5.44
N ALA A 367 -14.16 1.80 -5.11
CA ALA A 367 -15.59 1.99 -5.37
C ALA A 367 -15.91 1.96 -6.88
N LEU A 368 -15.06 2.58 -7.72
CA LEU A 368 -15.19 2.51 -9.17
C LEU A 368 -14.99 1.09 -9.72
N LYS A 369 -14.02 0.33 -9.17
CA LYS A 369 -13.82 -1.08 -9.53
C LYS A 369 -15.02 -1.95 -9.18
N LEU A 370 -15.62 -1.74 -8.00
CA LEU A 370 -16.85 -2.41 -7.58
C LEU A 370 -18.01 -2.13 -8.55
N GLY A 371 -18.18 -0.87 -8.95
CA GLY A 371 -19.19 -0.49 -9.94
C GLY A 371 -18.96 -1.13 -11.31
N PHE A 372 -17.71 -1.20 -11.78
CA PHE A 372 -17.39 -1.91 -13.02
C PHE A 372 -17.78 -3.39 -12.95
N ARG A 373 -17.41 -4.10 -11.86
CA ARG A 373 -17.81 -5.51 -11.67
C ARG A 373 -19.32 -5.69 -11.73
N ARG A 374 -20.05 -4.85 -10.99
CA ARG A 374 -21.52 -4.87 -10.95
C ARG A 374 -22.16 -4.62 -12.32
N TYR A 375 -21.57 -3.74 -13.14
CA TYR A 375 -22.01 -3.54 -14.52
C TYR A 375 -21.81 -4.83 -15.34
N THR A 376 -20.64 -5.46 -15.25
CA THR A 376 -20.30 -6.64 -16.06
C THR A 376 -21.02 -7.94 -15.66
N GLU A 377 -21.57 -8.01 -14.45
CA GLU A 377 -22.31 -9.19 -13.96
C GLU A 377 -23.67 -9.39 -14.66
N VAL A 378 -24.24 -8.35 -15.25
CA VAL A 378 -25.52 -8.43 -15.96
C VAL A 378 -25.30 -8.85 -17.41
N ARG A 379 -25.83 -10.02 -17.79
CA ARG A 379 -25.73 -10.53 -19.16
C ARG A 379 -26.38 -9.59 -20.19
N GLY A 380 -25.75 -9.44 -21.35
CA GLY A 380 -26.27 -8.66 -22.47
C GLY A 380 -25.89 -7.17 -22.47
N ARG A 381 -25.05 -6.72 -21.52
CA ARG A 381 -24.51 -5.36 -21.50
C ARG A 381 -23.25 -5.25 -22.36
N ASP A 382 -23.12 -4.15 -23.09
CA ASP A 382 -22.01 -3.86 -23.98
C ASP A 382 -21.12 -2.72 -23.44
N LEU A 383 -20.01 -2.46 -24.13
CA LEU A 383 -19.08 -1.40 -23.72
C LEU A 383 -19.67 0.00 -23.90
N ASN A 384 -20.54 0.19 -24.89
CA ASN A 384 -21.18 1.48 -25.15
C ASN A 384 -22.14 1.87 -24.02
N GLY A 385 -22.91 0.91 -23.51
CA GLY A 385 -23.73 1.10 -22.33
C GLY A 385 -22.88 1.45 -21.10
N TYR A 386 -21.68 0.88 -20.96
CA TYR A 386 -20.79 1.23 -19.85
C TYR A 386 -20.29 2.67 -19.96
N ILE A 387 -19.91 3.10 -21.17
CA ILE A 387 -19.48 4.48 -21.44
C ILE A 387 -20.59 5.47 -21.09
N ASN A 388 -21.84 5.17 -21.47
CA ASN A 388 -22.99 6.01 -21.12
C ASN A 388 -23.18 6.13 -19.60
N ILE A 389 -23.02 5.02 -18.86
CA ILE A 389 -23.10 5.03 -17.40
C ILE A 389 -21.94 5.86 -16.79
N LEU A 390 -20.72 5.79 -17.35
CA LEU A 390 -19.58 6.59 -16.89
C LEU A 390 -19.77 8.09 -17.15
N GLN A 391 -20.35 8.47 -18.29
CA GLN A 391 -20.71 9.86 -18.58
C GLN A 391 -21.74 10.37 -17.58
N GLU A 392 -22.75 9.54 -17.27
CA GLU A 392 -23.76 9.88 -16.27
C GLU A 392 -23.14 9.96 -14.85
N LEU A 393 -22.20 9.08 -14.53
CA LEU A 393 -21.44 9.13 -13.27
C LEU A 393 -20.70 10.46 -13.14
N GLN A 394 -20.01 10.90 -14.19
CA GLN A 394 -19.31 12.19 -14.22
C GLN A 394 -20.29 13.34 -14.00
N ARG A 395 -21.42 13.35 -14.72
CA ARG A 395 -22.47 14.38 -14.60
C ARG A 395 -23.00 14.45 -13.17
N LEU A 396 -23.40 13.32 -12.60
CA LEU A 396 -23.92 13.23 -11.23
C LEU A 396 -22.88 13.62 -10.18
N SER A 397 -21.61 13.30 -10.42
CA SER A 397 -20.50 13.67 -9.52
C SER A 397 -20.31 15.19 -9.46
N VAL A 398 -20.41 15.88 -10.60
CA VAL A 398 -20.36 17.35 -10.66
C VAL A 398 -21.54 17.98 -9.92
N VAL A 399 -22.77 17.52 -10.21
CA VAL A 399 -23.99 18.02 -9.55
C VAL A 399 -23.91 17.82 -8.04
N ARG A 400 -23.48 16.64 -7.59
CA ARG A 400 -23.30 16.34 -6.17
C ARG A 400 -22.22 17.20 -5.53
N SER A 401 -21.10 17.43 -6.20
CA SER A 401 -20.01 18.25 -5.67
C SER A 401 -20.45 19.71 -5.48
N ALA A 402 -21.18 20.27 -6.44
CA ALA A 402 -21.75 21.62 -6.33
C ALA A 402 -22.76 21.70 -5.17
N TRP A 403 -23.62 20.69 -5.02
CA TRP A 403 -24.56 20.60 -3.90
C TRP A 403 -23.83 20.54 -2.55
N LEU A 404 -22.79 19.70 -2.42
CA LEU A 404 -21.98 19.61 -1.20
C LEU A 404 -21.30 20.94 -0.85
N GLN A 405 -20.78 21.66 -1.84
CA GLN A 405 -20.17 22.98 -1.65
C GLN A 405 -21.19 24.01 -1.16
N ASN A 406 -22.41 24.01 -1.73
CA ASN A 406 -23.48 24.90 -1.29
C ASN A 406 -23.96 24.55 0.13
N THR A 407 -24.08 23.26 0.46
CA THR A 407 -24.43 22.81 1.81
C THR A 407 -23.37 23.21 2.83
N LEU A 408 -22.07 23.10 2.47
CA LEU A 408 -20.97 23.54 3.33
C LEU A 408 -21.02 25.04 3.61
N LEU A 409 -21.24 25.87 2.59
CA LEU A 409 -21.42 27.32 2.74
C LEU A 409 -22.62 27.66 3.63
N GLY A 410 -23.73 26.91 3.49
CA GLY A 410 -24.91 27.08 4.34
C GLY A 410 -24.67 26.75 5.81
N LEU A 411 -23.84 25.73 6.10
CA LEU A 411 -23.45 25.36 7.46
C LEU A 411 -22.50 26.39 8.09
N ASP A 412 -21.57 26.95 7.32
CA ASP A 412 -20.65 28.01 7.78
C ASP A 412 -21.39 29.31 8.12
N HIS A 413 -22.54 29.58 7.48
CA HIS A 413 -23.41 30.71 7.80
C HIS A 413 -24.32 30.50 9.02
N GLN A 414 -24.45 29.26 9.51
CA GLN A 414 -25.27 28.89 10.68
C GLN A 414 -24.44 28.73 11.97
N LEU A 415 -23.12 28.81 11.89
CA LEU A 415 -22.16 28.86 13.00
C LEU A 415 -21.73 30.31 13.26
#